data_AF-A0A5N5NXK2-F1
#
_entry.id   AF-A0A5N5NXK2-F1
#
_cell.length_a   1.000
_cell.length_b   1.000
_cell.length_c   1.000
_cell.angle_alpha   90.00
_cell.angle_beta   90.00
_cell.angle_gamma   90.00
#
_symmetry.space_group_name_H-M   'P 1'
#
loop_
_entity.id
_entity.type
_entity.pdbx_description
1 polymer ?
#
loop_
_entity_poly.entity_id
_entity_poly.type
_entity_poly.pdbx_seq_one_letter_code
_entity_poly.pdbx_strand_id
1 'polypeptide(L)'
;MKAVTVSPGWCSNATLLRLPSRRLISTRTAAPRQAGTQRKFSSVSSHRHRDPLPFKQYTFPSKPNNAEKSQSPKMKRTAYIALGSNLGDRIGWIEKACNEMDARGIMVKRTSSLWETEPMYVLDQDRFVNGACEVETELEPLALLDQLQDIENSLGRKKIIDKGPRNIDLDILLYEDEKINHPRLIVPHIGITEREFVLRPLAELIPTKSLDPSKPWTLIQDHLNALAPSSPPLSTLTPLSPHHDPLQALTPTRKTQVMAILNMTPDSFSDGGQHATQDTSTLASTIQSFLDAGATMIDVGGQSSAPKTPEVPVEEELSRVLPAIALIRSVAGKSVVISVDTYRAAVAEAAINAGADVVNDVSAGAMDADMLRTMAKLGSTVCLMHMRGTPANMNSLADYGPDGSRGLIRAVAEELLQRVAAAEAAGIRRWRIILDPGLGFAKLGMQNIDLLRYLDELRAWPGLQGLPWLVGSSRKTFIGKITGVPTPKERIWGTAATVAAAVQGGADIVRVHDVREMAQVVIMSDAIWRY
;
A
#
# COMPACT_ATOMS: atom_id res chain seq x y z
N MET A 1 -27.79 57.37 -23.85
CA MET A 1 -26.88 56.98 -24.94
C MET A 1 -25.74 57.97 -25.03
N LYS A 2 -24.55 57.61 -24.55
CA LYS A 2 -23.26 58.22 -24.93
C LYS A 2 -22.17 57.16 -24.69
N ALA A 3 -21.36 56.95 -25.72
CA ALA A 3 -20.35 55.91 -25.84
C ALA A 3 -18.98 56.36 -25.30
N VAL A 4 -18.17 55.41 -24.84
CA VAL A 4 -16.69 55.45 -24.80
C VAL A 4 -16.21 53.99 -24.97
N THR A 5 -15.97 53.54 -26.20
CA THR A 5 -14.64 53.27 -26.81
C THR A 5 -13.72 52.31 -26.04
N VAL A 6 -13.52 51.13 -26.63
CA VAL A 6 -12.48 50.15 -26.34
C VAL A 6 -11.48 50.18 -27.50
N SER A 7 -10.18 50.17 -27.21
CA SER A 7 -9.10 49.80 -28.14
C SER A 7 -7.80 49.48 -27.35
N PRO A 8 -6.79 48.81 -27.93
CA PRO A 8 -6.42 47.47 -27.48
C PRO A 8 -4.92 47.31 -27.18
N GLY A 9 -4.59 46.18 -26.54
CA GLY A 9 -3.39 45.39 -26.80
C GLY A 9 -2.05 45.92 -26.28
N TRP A 10 -1.43 45.18 -25.37
CA TRP A 10 0.02 44.96 -25.39
C TRP A 10 0.35 43.49 -25.07
N CYS A 11 1.17 42.93 -25.95
CA CYS A 11 1.66 41.56 -26.01
C CYS A 11 2.58 41.16 -24.85
N SER A 12 2.53 39.86 -24.55
CA SER A 12 3.66 38.94 -24.38
C SER A 12 4.87 39.36 -23.55
N ASN A 13 5.01 38.74 -22.38
CA ASN A 13 6.28 38.13 -21.94
C ASN A 13 6.03 37.21 -20.74
N ALA A 14 5.72 35.94 -21.01
CA ALA A 14 5.77 34.90 -20.00
C ALA A 14 7.24 34.51 -19.79
N THR A 15 7.83 35.05 -18.73
CA THR A 15 9.17 34.70 -18.26
C THR A 15 9.17 33.25 -17.79
N LEU A 16 9.82 32.39 -18.58
CA LEU A 16 10.26 31.05 -18.19
C LEU A 16 11.12 31.15 -16.92
N LEU A 17 10.56 30.73 -15.78
CA LEU A 17 11.32 30.48 -14.56
C LEU A 17 12.20 29.24 -14.76
N ARG A 18 13.44 29.48 -15.21
CA ARG A 18 14.53 28.51 -15.19
C ARG A 18 14.90 28.19 -13.74
N LEU A 19 14.72 26.93 -13.34
CA LEU A 19 15.35 26.39 -12.13
C LEU A 19 16.88 26.35 -12.32
N PRO A 20 17.69 26.79 -11.33
CA PRO A 20 19.14 26.83 -11.49
C PRO A 20 19.75 25.43 -11.32
N SER A 21 20.52 25.03 -12.33
CA SER A 21 21.43 23.90 -12.37
C SER A 21 22.45 23.95 -11.21
N ARG A 22 22.46 22.95 -10.34
CA ARG A 22 23.51 22.80 -9.30
C ARG A 22 24.70 22.01 -9.85
N ARG A 23 25.87 22.65 -9.76
CA ARG A 23 27.19 22.11 -10.08
C ARG A 23 27.58 21.00 -9.10
N LEU A 24 28.08 19.89 -9.65
CA LEU A 24 28.85 18.88 -8.94
C LEU A 24 30.18 19.49 -8.47
N ILE A 25 30.37 19.55 -7.15
CA ILE A 25 31.67 19.88 -6.56
C ILE A 25 32.33 18.55 -6.17
N SER A 26 33.41 18.24 -6.89
CA SER A 26 34.38 17.21 -6.57
C SER A 26 35.20 17.63 -5.35
N THR A 27 35.24 16.80 -4.32
CA THR A 27 36.25 16.90 -3.25
C THR A 27 37.08 15.63 -3.24
N ARG A 28 38.26 15.71 -3.85
CA ARG A 28 39.41 14.86 -3.56
C ARG A 28 40.00 15.31 -2.22
N THR A 29 40.20 14.39 -1.29
CA THR A 29 41.20 14.52 -0.23
C THR A 29 41.96 13.21 -0.10
N ALA A 30 43.27 13.32 -0.27
CA ALA A 30 44.26 12.28 -0.14
C ALA A 30 44.84 12.28 1.29
N ALA A 31 45.20 11.09 1.80
CA ALA A 31 46.15 10.91 2.90
C ALA A 31 46.79 9.51 2.82
N PRO A 32 48.00 9.30 3.38
CA PRO A 32 49.07 8.60 2.67
C PRO A 32 49.34 7.15 3.11
N ARG A 33 50.10 6.46 2.25
CA ARG A 33 50.73 5.14 2.48
C ARG A 33 51.73 5.18 3.64
N GLN A 34 51.73 4.13 4.46
CA GLN A 34 52.91 3.63 5.16
C GLN A 34 53.03 2.10 5.00
N ALA A 35 54.29 1.66 5.00
CA ALA A 35 54.79 0.39 4.50
C ALA A 35 55.13 -0.61 5.62
N GLY A 36 55.30 -1.88 5.22
CA GLY A 36 55.98 -2.94 5.98
C GLY A 36 55.06 -3.65 7.00
N THR A 37 54.98 -4.98 7.08
CA THR A 37 56.08 -5.94 7.01
C THR A 37 55.52 -7.35 6.75
N GLN A 38 56.20 -8.10 5.88
CA GLN A 38 56.02 -9.53 5.68
C GLN A 38 56.44 -10.31 6.93
N ARG A 39 55.65 -11.30 7.34
CA ARG A 39 56.13 -12.44 8.14
C ARG A 39 55.83 -13.74 7.42
N LYS A 40 56.91 -14.36 6.95
CA LYS A 40 57.01 -15.77 6.56
C LYS A 40 56.78 -16.64 7.80
N PHE A 41 56.09 -17.76 7.65
CA PHE A 41 56.35 -18.94 8.47
C PHE A 41 56.48 -20.19 7.60
N SER A 42 57.54 -20.91 7.94
CA SER A 42 58.18 -22.00 7.24
C SER A 42 57.58 -23.37 7.57
N SER A 43 57.62 -24.22 6.55
CA SER A 43 57.55 -25.68 6.63
C SER A 43 58.60 -26.28 7.56
N VAL A 44 58.21 -27.25 8.39
CA VAL A 44 59.13 -28.27 8.93
C VAL A 44 58.44 -29.63 8.88
N SER A 45 59.07 -30.52 8.12
CA SER A 45 58.83 -31.96 8.05
C SER A 45 59.58 -32.70 9.17
N SER A 46 59.03 -33.82 9.66
CA SER A 46 59.82 -34.89 10.26
C SER A 46 59.42 -36.25 9.67
N HIS A 47 60.42 -36.95 9.16
CA HIS A 47 60.35 -38.30 8.59
C HIS A 47 60.40 -39.36 9.69
N ARG A 48 59.70 -40.49 9.49
CA ARG A 48 60.26 -41.84 9.70
C ARG A 48 59.67 -42.85 8.71
N HIS A 49 60.59 -43.55 8.03
CA HIS A 49 60.39 -44.67 7.11
C HIS A 49 59.81 -45.92 7.80
N ARG A 50 58.90 -46.62 7.11
CA ARG A 50 58.81 -48.10 7.06
C ARG A 50 58.29 -48.54 5.69
N ASP A 51 58.98 -49.49 5.09
CA ASP A 51 58.75 -50.09 3.76
C ASP A 51 57.49 -50.99 3.69
N PRO A 52 57.01 -51.34 2.47
CA PRO A 52 55.60 -51.65 2.21
C PRO A 52 55.27 -53.14 2.29
N LEU A 53 54.04 -53.44 2.72
CA LEU A 53 53.41 -54.78 2.68
C LEU A 53 52.24 -54.79 1.66
N PRO A 54 51.95 -55.95 1.03
CA PRO A 54 51.34 -56.01 -0.29
C PRO A 54 49.83 -55.74 -0.31
N PHE A 55 49.38 -55.22 -1.46
CA PHE A 55 48.01 -54.94 -1.85
C PHE A 55 47.03 -56.07 -1.49
N LYS A 56 46.07 -55.78 -0.60
CA LYS A 56 44.79 -56.48 -0.53
C LYS A 56 43.75 -55.66 -1.30
N GLN A 57 43.29 -56.19 -2.42
CA GLN A 57 42.09 -55.71 -3.12
C GLN A 57 40.91 -55.76 -2.15
N TYR A 58 40.48 -54.60 -1.68
CA TYR A 58 39.15 -54.44 -1.08
C TYR A 58 38.15 -54.26 -2.23
N THR A 59 37.44 -55.33 -2.56
CA THR A 59 36.24 -55.29 -3.39
C THR A 59 35.15 -54.51 -2.67
N PHE A 60 34.80 -53.34 -3.19
CA PHE A 60 33.60 -52.61 -2.78
C PHE A 60 32.37 -53.45 -3.11
N PRO A 61 31.38 -53.60 -2.20
CA PRO A 61 30.11 -54.20 -2.55
C PRO A 61 29.42 -53.34 -3.60
N SER A 62 29.01 -53.97 -4.70
CA SER A 62 28.20 -53.38 -5.76
C SER A 62 26.91 -52.82 -5.17
N LYS A 63 26.66 -51.52 -5.40
CA LYS A 63 25.38 -50.89 -5.07
C LYS A 63 24.26 -51.58 -5.87
N PRO A 64 23.10 -51.86 -5.26
CA PRO A 64 21.93 -52.31 -6.01
C PRO A 64 21.50 -51.19 -6.96
N ASN A 65 21.22 -51.58 -8.20
CA ASN A 65 20.79 -50.71 -9.28
C ASN A 65 19.31 -50.33 -9.09
N ASN A 66 19.02 -49.48 -8.10
CA ASN A 66 17.73 -48.78 -8.01
C ASN A 66 17.93 -47.39 -8.59
N ALA A 67 17.64 -47.25 -9.89
CA ALA A 67 17.43 -45.96 -10.52
C ALA A 67 16.09 -45.36 -10.05
N GLU A 68 16.00 -45.02 -8.77
CA GLU A 68 15.08 -43.96 -8.36
C GLU A 68 15.69 -42.67 -8.87
N LYS A 69 15.02 -42.05 -9.85
CA LYS A 69 15.30 -40.67 -10.26
C LYS A 69 15.11 -39.80 -9.02
N SER A 70 16.20 -39.55 -8.30
CA SER A 70 16.36 -38.40 -7.42
C SER A 70 16.06 -37.17 -8.29
N GLN A 71 14.81 -36.71 -8.26
CA GLN A 71 14.46 -35.42 -8.80
C GLN A 71 15.18 -34.41 -7.91
N SER A 72 16.28 -33.86 -8.44
CA SER A 72 16.84 -32.61 -7.93
C SER A 72 15.68 -31.63 -7.68
N PRO A 73 15.62 -30.97 -6.51
CA PRO A 73 14.53 -30.04 -6.22
C PRO A 73 14.42 -29.05 -7.37
N LYS A 74 13.23 -28.96 -7.98
CA LYS A 74 13.00 -28.02 -9.07
C LYS A 74 13.32 -26.62 -8.55
N MET A 75 14.21 -25.91 -9.24
CA MET A 75 14.55 -24.55 -8.84
C MET A 75 13.31 -23.67 -9.02
N LYS A 76 12.99 -22.90 -7.98
CA LYS A 76 11.97 -21.86 -8.02
C LYS A 76 12.46 -20.71 -8.90
N ARG A 77 11.61 -20.26 -9.81
CA ARG A 77 11.90 -19.24 -10.83
C ARG A 77 10.92 -18.08 -10.70
N THR A 78 11.35 -16.88 -11.05
CA THR A 78 10.53 -15.66 -10.95
C THR A 78 9.92 -15.29 -12.29
N ALA A 79 8.61 -15.01 -12.30
CA ALA A 79 7.92 -14.46 -13.46
C ALA A 79 7.07 -13.24 -13.06
N TYR A 80 6.72 -12.41 -14.05
CA TYR A 80 5.85 -11.25 -13.88
C TYR A 80 4.63 -11.43 -14.76
N ILE A 81 3.45 -11.42 -14.14
CA ILE A 81 2.18 -11.69 -14.81
C ILE A 81 1.35 -10.40 -14.83
N ALA A 82 0.84 -10.01 -15.99
CA ALA A 82 -0.17 -8.97 -16.09
C ALA A 82 -1.53 -9.50 -15.68
N LEU A 83 -2.31 -8.67 -15.01
CA LEU A 83 -3.66 -8.96 -14.53
C LEU A 83 -4.61 -7.98 -15.23
N GLY A 84 -5.67 -8.48 -15.87
CA GLY A 84 -6.64 -7.62 -16.57
C GLY A 84 -8.07 -8.09 -16.41
N SER A 85 -9.01 -7.18 -16.13
CA SER A 85 -10.45 -7.48 -16.10
C SER A 85 -11.30 -6.28 -16.51
N ASN A 86 -12.36 -6.52 -17.30
CA ASN A 86 -13.31 -5.47 -17.67
C ASN A 86 -14.79 -5.88 -17.64
N LEU A 87 -15.15 -6.99 -16.97
CA LEU A 87 -16.53 -7.46 -16.91
C LEU A 87 -16.97 -7.78 -15.47
N GLY A 88 -18.09 -7.19 -15.04
CA GLY A 88 -18.69 -7.47 -13.73
C GLY A 88 -17.82 -7.02 -12.55
N ASP A 89 -17.63 -7.88 -11.55
CA ASP A 89 -16.77 -7.63 -10.39
C ASP A 89 -15.27 -7.74 -10.78
N ARG A 90 -14.77 -6.71 -11.46
CA ARG A 90 -13.43 -6.67 -12.07
C ARG A 90 -12.31 -6.94 -11.07
N ILE A 91 -12.39 -6.34 -9.88
CA ILE A 91 -11.41 -6.52 -8.80
C ILE A 91 -11.53 -7.94 -8.23
N GLY A 92 -12.76 -8.42 -7.97
CA GLY A 92 -12.98 -9.77 -7.46
C GLY A 92 -12.49 -10.87 -8.41
N TRP A 93 -12.56 -10.67 -9.72
CA TRP A 93 -11.97 -11.61 -10.70
C TRP A 93 -10.46 -11.67 -10.62
N ILE A 94 -9.80 -10.52 -10.49
CA ILE A 94 -8.34 -10.44 -10.32
C ILE A 94 -7.92 -11.14 -9.01
N GLU A 95 -8.64 -10.90 -7.92
CA GLU A 95 -8.35 -11.55 -6.63
C GLU A 95 -8.53 -13.06 -6.69
N LYS A 96 -9.60 -13.54 -7.31
CA LYS A 96 -9.81 -14.98 -7.55
C LYS A 96 -8.69 -15.58 -8.38
N ALA A 97 -8.23 -14.89 -9.42
CA ALA A 97 -7.13 -15.35 -10.25
C ALA A 97 -5.81 -15.47 -9.47
N CYS A 98 -5.50 -14.49 -8.61
CA CYS A 98 -4.34 -14.58 -7.72
C CYS A 98 -4.44 -15.76 -6.75
N ASN A 99 -5.61 -16.00 -6.16
CA ASN A 99 -5.83 -17.12 -5.25
C ASN A 99 -5.73 -18.48 -5.97
N GLU A 100 -6.23 -18.58 -7.21
CA GLU A 100 -6.09 -19.77 -8.06
C GLU A 100 -4.63 -20.03 -8.46
N MET A 101 -3.85 -18.97 -8.74
CA MET A 101 -2.41 -19.09 -8.96
C MET A 101 -1.70 -19.67 -7.73
N ASP A 102 -1.96 -19.11 -6.54
CA ASP A 102 -1.40 -19.60 -5.28
C ASP A 102 -1.78 -21.08 -5.03
N ALA A 103 -3.04 -21.45 -5.27
CA ALA A 103 -3.53 -22.82 -5.11
C ALA A 103 -2.87 -23.83 -6.07
N ARG A 104 -2.36 -23.38 -7.22
CA ARG A 104 -1.67 -24.19 -8.24
C ARG A 104 -0.14 -24.16 -8.11
N GLY A 105 0.40 -23.58 -7.04
CA GLY A 105 1.84 -23.49 -6.81
C GLY A 105 2.54 -22.39 -7.62
N ILE A 106 1.78 -21.42 -8.16
CA ILE A 106 2.29 -20.19 -8.75
C ILE A 106 2.17 -19.11 -7.67
N MET A 107 3.16 -19.05 -6.79
CA MET A 107 3.08 -18.27 -5.55
C MET A 107 3.21 -16.77 -5.84
N VAL A 108 2.15 -16.01 -5.61
CA VAL A 108 2.15 -14.55 -5.79
C VAL A 108 2.91 -13.89 -4.64
N LYS A 109 4.08 -13.32 -4.94
CA LYS A 109 5.01 -12.73 -3.96
C LYS A 109 4.62 -11.31 -3.56
N ARG A 110 4.21 -10.50 -4.54
CA ARG A 110 3.72 -9.12 -4.34
C ARG A 110 3.00 -8.65 -5.60
N THR A 111 2.21 -7.60 -5.47
CA THR A 111 1.42 -7.04 -6.56
C THR A 111 1.69 -5.56 -6.74
N SER A 112 1.47 -5.07 -7.95
CA SER A 112 1.32 -3.64 -8.21
C SER A 112 0.01 -3.12 -7.58
N SER A 113 -0.24 -1.82 -7.70
CA SER A 113 -1.57 -1.26 -7.54
C SER A 113 -2.47 -1.76 -8.69
N LEU A 114 -3.79 -1.69 -8.52
CA LEU A 114 -4.73 -1.84 -9.64
C LEU A 114 -4.94 -0.47 -10.27
N TRP A 115 -4.96 -0.40 -11.60
CA TRP A 115 -5.05 0.81 -12.38
C TRP A 115 -6.28 0.76 -13.29
N GLU A 116 -7.15 1.78 -13.21
CA GLU A 116 -8.31 1.86 -14.10
C GLU A 116 -7.98 2.64 -15.38
N THR A 117 -8.30 2.05 -16.53
CA THR A 117 -7.94 2.56 -17.86
C THR A 117 -9.14 2.54 -18.80
N GLU A 118 -9.20 3.48 -19.73
CA GLU A 118 -10.14 3.38 -20.85
C GLU A 118 -9.76 2.21 -21.77
N PRO A 119 -10.73 1.59 -22.46
CA PRO A 119 -10.45 0.56 -23.44
C PRO A 119 -9.54 1.06 -24.59
N MET A 120 -8.48 0.32 -24.90
CA MET A 120 -7.51 0.74 -25.95
C MET A 120 -7.95 0.38 -27.39
N TYR A 121 -8.76 -0.67 -27.59
CA TYR A 121 -9.01 -1.24 -28.93
C TYR A 121 -10.49 -1.23 -29.35
N VAL A 122 -11.40 -1.59 -28.43
CA VAL A 122 -12.85 -1.54 -28.66
C VAL A 122 -13.40 -0.49 -27.70
N LEU A 123 -13.84 0.65 -28.21
CA LEU A 123 -14.20 1.81 -27.39
C LEU A 123 -15.59 1.69 -26.74
N ASP A 124 -16.46 0.81 -27.25
CA ASP A 124 -17.80 0.53 -26.71
C ASP A 124 -17.76 -0.64 -25.72
N GLN A 125 -17.01 -0.47 -24.61
CA GLN A 125 -16.97 -1.44 -23.51
C GLN A 125 -16.60 -0.77 -22.18
N ASP A 126 -16.85 -1.47 -21.08
CA ASP A 126 -16.49 -1.02 -19.73
C ASP A 126 -14.97 -0.82 -19.57
N ARG A 127 -14.60 0.10 -18.67
CA ARG A 127 -13.19 0.41 -18.35
C ARG A 127 -12.46 -0.84 -17.85
N PHE A 128 -11.19 -0.98 -18.23
CA PHE A 128 -10.33 -2.07 -17.77
C PHE A 128 -9.69 -1.73 -16.43
N VAL A 129 -9.66 -2.72 -15.54
CA VAL A 129 -8.77 -2.75 -14.37
C VAL A 129 -7.55 -3.58 -14.75
N ASN A 130 -6.37 -2.98 -14.65
CA ASN A 130 -5.09 -3.62 -14.95
C ASN A 130 -4.17 -3.63 -13.73
N GLY A 131 -3.35 -4.65 -13.60
CA GLY A 131 -2.30 -4.75 -12.60
C GLY A 131 -1.20 -5.68 -13.08
N ALA A 132 -0.21 -5.90 -12.22
CA ALA A 132 0.82 -6.90 -12.41
C ALA A 132 1.14 -7.57 -11.07
N CYS A 133 1.64 -8.80 -11.12
CA CYS A 133 2.17 -9.47 -9.95
C CYS A 133 3.49 -10.18 -10.23
N GLU A 134 4.37 -10.16 -9.24
CA GLU A 134 5.57 -10.99 -9.20
C GLU A 134 5.19 -12.35 -8.63
N VAL A 135 5.52 -13.42 -9.35
CA VAL A 135 5.22 -14.80 -8.94
C VAL A 135 6.49 -15.64 -8.87
N GLU A 136 6.47 -16.62 -7.97
CA GLU A 136 7.49 -17.67 -7.85
C GLU A 136 6.86 -19.02 -8.24
N THR A 137 7.50 -19.76 -9.16
CA THR A 137 6.97 -21.03 -9.66
C THR A 137 8.07 -22.03 -10.02
N GLU A 138 7.75 -23.31 -10.04
CA GLU A 138 8.61 -24.40 -10.54
C GLU A 138 8.28 -24.81 -11.99
N LEU A 139 7.31 -24.13 -12.61
CA LEU A 139 6.84 -24.43 -13.96
C LEU A 139 7.72 -23.75 -15.00
N GLU A 140 8.12 -24.49 -16.04
CA GLU A 140 8.75 -23.89 -17.22
C GLU A 140 7.78 -22.95 -17.97
N PRO A 141 8.27 -21.98 -18.76
CA PRO A 141 7.44 -20.89 -19.33
C PRO A 141 6.17 -21.35 -20.08
N LEU A 142 6.26 -22.42 -20.88
CA LEU A 142 5.10 -22.95 -21.60
C LEU A 142 4.10 -23.65 -20.66
N ALA A 143 4.58 -24.34 -19.63
CA ALA A 143 3.72 -24.96 -18.63
C ALA A 143 3.05 -23.90 -17.74
N LEU A 144 3.75 -22.81 -17.44
CA LEU A 144 3.16 -21.63 -16.78
C LEU A 144 2.05 -21.03 -17.64
N LEU A 145 2.28 -20.84 -18.94
CA LEU A 145 1.26 -20.35 -19.87
C LEU A 145 0.03 -21.26 -19.88
N ASP A 146 0.22 -22.58 -19.96
CA ASP A 146 -0.88 -23.55 -19.93
C ASP A 146 -1.70 -23.42 -18.64
N GLN A 147 -1.03 -23.31 -17.48
CA GLN A 147 -1.72 -23.14 -16.19
C GLN A 147 -2.49 -21.83 -16.09
N LEU A 148 -1.93 -20.71 -16.57
CA LEU A 148 -2.63 -19.43 -16.58
C LEU A 148 -3.87 -19.48 -17.48
N GLN A 149 -3.78 -20.08 -18.67
CA GLN A 149 -4.91 -20.27 -19.57
C GLN A 149 -6.00 -21.16 -18.94
N ASP A 150 -5.61 -22.20 -18.21
CA ASP A 150 -6.54 -23.05 -17.48
C ASP A 150 -7.25 -22.29 -16.34
N ILE A 151 -6.56 -21.39 -15.63
CA ILE A 151 -7.18 -20.51 -14.62
C ILE A 151 -8.24 -19.64 -15.28
N GLU A 152 -7.91 -18.93 -16.37
CA GLU A 152 -8.88 -18.08 -17.07
C GLU A 152 -10.11 -18.87 -17.54
N ASN A 153 -9.90 -20.06 -18.11
CA ASN A 153 -10.96 -20.94 -18.56
C ASN A 153 -11.85 -21.39 -17.39
N SER A 154 -11.26 -21.79 -16.26
CA SER A 154 -12.00 -22.20 -15.07
C SER A 154 -12.81 -21.07 -14.43
N LEU A 155 -12.33 -19.83 -14.54
CA LEU A 155 -13.05 -18.66 -14.06
C LEU A 155 -14.13 -18.18 -15.04
N GLY A 156 -14.33 -18.88 -16.17
CA GLY A 156 -15.44 -18.65 -17.09
C GLY A 156 -15.11 -17.71 -18.25
N ARG A 157 -13.85 -17.69 -18.73
CA ARG A 157 -13.46 -16.96 -19.94
C ARG A 157 -14.38 -17.35 -21.12
N LYS A 158 -15.27 -16.44 -21.50
CA LYS A 158 -16.06 -16.55 -22.75
C LYS A 158 -15.38 -15.71 -23.83
N LYS A 159 -14.62 -16.35 -24.72
CA LYS A 159 -13.95 -15.67 -25.84
C LYS A 159 -15.00 -15.37 -26.92
N ILE A 160 -15.75 -14.26 -26.77
CA ILE A 160 -16.80 -13.85 -27.71
C ILE A 160 -16.18 -13.13 -28.93
N ILE A 161 -15.15 -12.30 -28.73
CA ILE A 161 -14.43 -11.54 -29.76
C ILE A 161 -12.94 -11.46 -29.38
N ASP A 162 -12.02 -11.47 -30.36
CA ASP A 162 -10.59 -11.24 -30.11
C ASP A 162 -10.37 -9.82 -29.55
N LYS A 163 -9.65 -9.70 -28.43
CA LYS A 163 -9.52 -8.46 -27.62
C LYS A 163 -10.83 -7.84 -27.13
N GLY A 164 -11.92 -8.62 -27.10
CA GLY A 164 -13.22 -8.19 -26.57
C GLY A 164 -13.30 -8.27 -25.03
N PRO A 165 -14.48 -7.97 -24.46
CA PRO A 165 -14.72 -8.02 -23.02
C PRO A 165 -14.44 -9.40 -22.42
N ARG A 166 -13.71 -9.42 -21.31
CA ARG A 166 -13.32 -10.63 -20.57
C ARG A 166 -13.33 -10.36 -19.08
N ASN A 167 -13.80 -11.35 -18.34
CA ASN A 167 -13.82 -11.33 -16.89
C ASN A 167 -12.42 -11.41 -16.27
N ILE A 168 -11.47 -12.10 -16.91
CA ILE A 168 -10.06 -12.13 -16.49
C ILE A 168 -9.13 -12.39 -17.69
N ASP A 169 -7.93 -11.82 -17.62
CA ASP A 169 -6.81 -12.05 -18.53
C ASP A 169 -5.49 -12.08 -17.77
N LEU A 170 -4.65 -13.07 -18.09
CA LEU A 170 -3.36 -13.32 -17.45
C LEU A 170 -2.27 -13.51 -18.53
N ASP A 171 -1.38 -12.52 -18.67
CA ASP A 171 -0.28 -12.56 -19.64
C ASP A 171 1.08 -12.65 -18.94
N ILE A 172 1.97 -13.55 -19.38
CA ILE A 172 3.36 -13.58 -18.92
C ILE A 172 4.10 -12.38 -19.54
N LEU A 173 4.46 -11.39 -18.73
CA LEU A 173 5.23 -10.22 -19.15
C LEU A 173 6.72 -10.54 -19.25
N LEU A 174 7.26 -11.11 -18.18
CA LEU A 174 8.69 -11.44 -18.05
C LEU A 174 8.82 -12.79 -17.36
N TYR A 175 9.89 -13.50 -17.71
CA TYR A 175 10.26 -14.76 -17.08
C TYR A 175 11.78 -14.71 -16.84
N GLU A 176 12.17 -14.41 -15.60
CA GLU A 176 13.54 -14.06 -15.23
C GLU A 176 14.16 -13.04 -16.20
N ASP A 177 15.29 -13.37 -16.84
CA ASP A 177 15.96 -12.60 -17.90
C ASP A 177 15.90 -13.32 -19.26
N GLU A 178 15.00 -14.31 -19.41
CA GLU A 178 14.91 -15.11 -20.64
C GLU A 178 14.32 -14.33 -21.82
N LYS A 179 14.83 -14.65 -23.01
CA LYS A 179 14.20 -14.29 -24.28
C LYS A 179 13.61 -15.54 -24.92
N ILE A 180 12.29 -15.58 -25.00
CA ILE A 180 11.55 -16.71 -25.55
C ILE A 180 10.88 -16.24 -26.84
N ASN A 181 11.15 -16.95 -27.94
CA ASN A 181 10.48 -16.77 -29.21
C ASN A 181 9.87 -18.10 -29.64
N HIS A 182 8.63 -18.33 -29.22
CA HIS A 182 7.88 -19.55 -29.50
C HIS A 182 6.52 -19.18 -30.12
N PRO A 183 5.95 -19.99 -31.04
CA PRO A 183 4.67 -19.68 -31.70
C PRO A 183 3.50 -19.40 -30.75
N ARG A 184 3.55 -19.94 -29.51
CA ARG A 184 2.55 -19.73 -28.46
C ARG A 184 2.93 -18.67 -27.42
N LEU A 185 4.21 -18.31 -27.30
CA LEU A 185 4.72 -17.50 -26.19
C LEU A 185 5.92 -16.66 -26.65
N ILE A 186 5.83 -15.35 -26.42
CA ILE A 186 6.94 -14.42 -26.63
C ILE A 186 7.23 -13.72 -25.29
N VAL A 187 8.47 -13.83 -24.81
CA VAL A 187 8.95 -13.18 -23.58
C VAL A 187 10.26 -12.43 -23.89
N PRO A 188 10.43 -11.16 -23.47
CA PRO A 188 9.42 -10.26 -22.89
C PRO A 188 8.17 -10.11 -23.77
N HIS A 189 7.01 -9.89 -23.16
CA HIS A 189 5.76 -9.74 -23.90
C HIS A 189 5.83 -8.56 -24.89
N ILE A 190 5.43 -8.79 -26.14
CA ILE A 190 5.62 -7.87 -27.28
C ILE A 190 5.01 -6.47 -27.06
N GLY A 191 3.95 -6.38 -26.28
CA GLY A 191 3.20 -5.14 -26.06
C GLY A 191 3.64 -4.31 -24.87
N ILE A 192 4.69 -4.69 -24.12
CA ILE A 192 5.08 -3.98 -22.89
C ILE A 192 5.38 -2.51 -23.19
N THR A 193 6.29 -2.24 -24.13
CA THR A 193 6.82 -0.88 -24.36
C THR A 193 5.81 0.12 -24.93
N GLU A 194 4.65 -0.35 -25.39
CA GLU A 194 3.63 0.46 -26.06
C GLU A 194 2.42 0.76 -25.14
N ARG A 195 2.32 0.08 -23.99
CA ARG A 195 1.10 0.08 -23.16
C ARG A 195 1.40 0.65 -21.78
N GLU A 196 0.93 1.87 -21.53
CA GLU A 196 1.07 2.52 -20.23
C GLU A 196 0.47 1.67 -19.10
N PHE A 197 -0.70 1.06 -19.33
CA PHE A 197 -1.38 0.20 -18.36
C PHE A 197 -0.67 -1.12 -18.06
N VAL A 198 0.38 -1.47 -18.81
CA VAL A 198 1.28 -2.60 -18.52
C VAL A 198 2.56 -2.09 -17.84
N LEU A 199 3.17 -1.04 -18.40
CA LEU A 199 4.42 -0.48 -17.89
C LEU A 199 4.27 0.12 -16.50
N ARG A 200 3.15 0.80 -16.21
CA ARG A 200 2.94 1.49 -14.93
C ARG A 200 2.85 0.50 -13.76
N PRO A 201 2.01 -0.56 -13.80
CA PRO A 201 2.08 -1.66 -12.83
C PRO A 201 3.46 -2.33 -12.73
N LEU A 202 4.12 -2.59 -13.86
CA LEU A 202 5.40 -3.28 -13.88
C LEU A 202 6.52 -2.42 -13.25
N ALA A 203 6.49 -1.11 -13.48
CA ALA A 203 7.41 -0.15 -12.89
C ALA A 203 7.23 0.00 -11.37
N GLU A 204 6.04 -0.24 -10.82
CA GLU A 204 5.87 -0.31 -9.35
C GLU A 204 6.62 -1.50 -8.74
N LEU A 205 6.76 -2.60 -9.48
CA LEU A 205 7.43 -3.81 -9.01
C LEU A 205 8.94 -3.78 -9.25
N ILE A 206 9.37 -3.38 -10.45
CA ILE A 206 10.76 -3.49 -10.93
C ILE A 206 11.16 -2.30 -11.81
N PRO A 207 11.17 -1.07 -11.28
CA PRO A 207 11.40 0.13 -12.09
C PRO A 207 12.80 0.17 -12.73
N THR A 208 13.78 -0.47 -12.09
CA THR A 208 15.19 -0.45 -12.48
C THR A 208 15.64 -1.68 -13.26
N LYS A 209 14.72 -2.58 -13.65
CA LYS A 209 15.05 -3.73 -14.49
C LYS A 209 15.03 -3.32 -15.97
N SER A 210 15.97 -3.86 -16.76
CA SER A 210 15.94 -3.71 -18.22
C SER A 210 15.07 -4.81 -18.86
N LEU A 211 14.29 -4.44 -19.86
CA LEU A 211 13.52 -5.40 -20.67
C LEU A 211 14.41 -6.13 -21.70
N ASP A 212 15.55 -5.56 -22.06
CA ASP A 212 16.45 -6.10 -23.07
C ASP A 212 17.85 -6.22 -22.50
N PRO A 213 18.33 -7.44 -22.17
CA PRO A 213 19.69 -7.67 -21.69
C PRO A 213 20.80 -7.11 -22.60
N SER A 214 20.53 -6.86 -23.89
CA SER A 214 21.48 -6.21 -24.80
C SER A 214 21.54 -4.68 -24.66
N LYS A 215 20.56 -4.09 -23.96
CA LYS A 215 20.46 -2.66 -23.62
C LYS A 215 20.24 -2.49 -22.11
N PRO A 216 21.17 -2.93 -21.25
CA PRO A 216 21.01 -2.94 -19.80
C PRO A 216 20.83 -1.53 -19.19
N TRP A 217 21.15 -0.47 -19.94
CA TRP A 217 21.00 0.92 -19.52
C TRP A 217 19.61 1.51 -19.77
N THR A 218 18.73 0.83 -20.53
CA THR A 218 17.34 1.26 -20.72
C THR A 218 16.45 0.48 -19.77
N LEU A 219 15.87 1.19 -18.80
CA LEU A 219 15.10 0.61 -17.70
C LEU A 219 13.59 0.64 -18.00
N ILE A 220 12.81 -0.19 -17.32
CA ILE A 220 11.34 -0.17 -17.39
C ILE A 220 10.79 1.23 -17.11
N GLN A 221 11.35 1.93 -16.13
CA GLN A 221 10.96 3.31 -15.84
C GLN A 221 11.22 4.27 -17.01
N ASP A 222 12.30 4.08 -17.78
CA ASP A 222 12.61 4.92 -18.94
C ASP A 222 11.58 4.71 -20.05
N HIS A 223 11.15 3.47 -20.27
CA HIS A 223 10.06 3.16 -21.22
C HIS A 223 8.74 3.83 -20.80
N LEU A 224 8.39 3.78 -19.51
CA LEU A 224 7.21 4.47 -19.00
C LEU A 224 7.30 5.99 -19.18
N ASN A 225 8.46 6.59 -18.89
CA ASN A 225 8.69 8.03 -19.04
C ASN A 225 8.66 8.49 -20.50
N ALA A 226 8.94 7.60 -21.45
CA ALA A 226 8.92 7.89 -22.89
C ALA A 226 7.49 7.89 -23.48
N LEU A 227 6.51 7.29 -22.80
CA LEU A 227 5.12 7.31 -23.24
C LEU A 227 4.47 8.66 -22.98
N ALA A 228 3.58 9.07 -23.88
CA ALA A 228 2.66 10.17 -23.59
C ALA A 228 1.72 9.73 -22.45
N PRO A 229 1.55 10.54 -21.38
CA PRO A 229 0.59 10.22 -20.34
C PRO A 229 -0.83 10.08 -20.90
N SER A 230 -1.57 9.09 -20.41
CA SER A 230 -2.99 8.93 -20.73
C SER A 230 -3.78 10.21 -20.44
N SER A 231 -4.79 10.48 -21.26
CA SER A 231 -5.76 11.54 -21.07
C SER A 231 -7.16 10.94 -21.12
N PRO A 232 -7.92 10.90 -20.00
CA PRO A 232 -7.54 11.38 -18.67
C PRO A 232 -6.39 10.57 -18.02
N PRO A 233 -5.65 11.15 -17.06
CA PRO A 233 -4.61 10.43 -16.32
C PRO A 233 -5.14 9.18 -15.63
N LEU A 234 -4.34 8.12 -15.60
CA LEU A 234 -4.68 6.89 -14.90
C LEU A 234 -4.69 7.09 -13.39
N SER A 235 -5.62 6.41 -12.71
CA SER A 235 -5.66 6.34 -11.26
C SER A 235 -5.58 4.91 -10.76
N THR A 236 -4.98 4.75 -9.59
CA THR A 236 -5.04 3.52 -8.82
C THR A 236 -6.45 3.29 -8.27
N LEU A 237 -6.79 2.03 -8.00
CA LEU A 237 -8.03 1.61 -7.33
C LEU A 237 -7.68 0.88 -6.03
N THR A 238 -8.28 1.31 -4.92
CA THR A 238 -8.25 0.60 -3.64
C THR A 238 -9.69 0.30 -3.20
N PRO A 239 -10.18 -0.94 -3.31
CA PRO A 239 -11.53 -1.28 -2.88
C PRO A 239 -11.66 -1.06 -1.36
N LEU A 240 -12.82 -0.58 -0.90
CA LEU A 240 -13.11 -0.48 0.55
C LEU A 240 -14.06 -1.58 0.98
N SER A 241 -15.16 -1.76 0.24
CA SER A 241 -16.11 -2.86 0.39
C SER A 241 -16.71 -3.20 -0.98
N PRO A 242 -17.38 -4.36 -1.15
CA PRO A 242 -18.05 -4.71 -2.41
C PRO A 242 -19.21 -3.78 -2.82
N HIS A 243 -19.62 -2.88 -1.92
CA HIS A 243 -20.78 -2.00 -2.09
C HIS A 243 -20.40 -0.52 -2.15
N HIS A 244 -19.11 -0.21 -2.12
CA HIS A 244 -18.59 1.15 -2.16
C HIS A 244 -17.61 1.29 -3.32
N ASP A 245 -17.63 2.44 -3.99
CA ASP A 245 -16.66 2.73 -5.03
C ASP A 245 -15.23 2.67 -4.47
N PRO A 246 -14.27 2.06 -5.18
CA PRO A 246 -12.88 2.08 -4.78
C PRO A 246 -12.33 3.50 -4.64
N LEU A 247 -11.38 3.70 -3.72
CA LEU A 247 -10.62 4.94 -3.68
C LEU A 247 -9.80 5.07 -4.96
N GLN A 248 -9.83 6.27 -5.55
CA GLN A 248 -9.11 6.61 -6.76
C GLN A 248 -8.05 7.67 -6.47
N ALA A 249 -6.97 7.29 -5.78
CA ALA A 249 -6.04 8.21 -5.11
C ALA A 249 -5.34 9.25 -6.01
N LEU A 250 -5.33 9.04 -7.32
CA LEU A 250 -4.70 9.94 -8.30
C LEU A 250 -5.70 10.68 -9.18
N THR A 251 -7.00 10.42 -9.05
CA THR A 251 -8.03 11.15 -9.79
C THR A 251 -8.13 12.59 -9.26
N PRO A 252 -7.99 13.63 -10.11
CA PRO A 252 -8.02 15.02 -9.67
C PRO A 252 -9.34 15.40 -8.99
N THR A 253 -10.47 14.94 -9.51
CA THR A 253 -11.83 15.23 -9.04
C THR A 253 -12.36 14.27 -7.97
N ARG A 254 -11.50 13.40 -7.41
CA ARG A 254 -11.91 12.42 -6.39
C ARG A 254 -12.45 13.13 -5.14
N LYS A 255 -13.33 12.50 -4.39
CA LYS A 255 -13.89 13.04 -3.12
C LYS A 255 -13.14 12.54 -1.90
N THR A 256 -12.95 13.38 -0.90
CA THR A 256 -12.32 12.98 0.37
C THR A 256 -13.38 12.25 1.19
N GLN A 257 -13.03 11.08 1.71
CA GLN A 257 -13.92 10.30 2.58
C GLN A 257 -13.83 10.82 4.02
N VAL A 258 -14.98 10.93 4.68
CA VAL A 258 -15.05 11.31 6.10
C VAL A 258 -15.25 10.05 6.93
N MET A 259 -14.24 9.72 7.73
CA MET A 259 -14.26 8.61 8.66
C MET A 259 -14.59 9.09 10.07
N ALA A 260 -15.78 8.75 10.56
CA ALA A 260 -16.24 9.08 11.91
C ALA A 260 -15.59 8.16 12.96
N ILE A 261 -15.07 8.75 14.02
CA ILE A 261 -14.50 8.00 15.16
C ILE A 261 -15.62 7.56 16.10
N LEU A 262 -15.73 6.25 16.32
CA LEU A 262 -16.63 5.66 17.30
C LEU A 262 -15.83 4.86 18.34
N ASN A 263 -15.45 5.52 19.43
CA ASN A 263 -14.74 4.86 20.52
C ASN A 263 -15.73 4.17 21.46
N MET A 264 -15.56 2.86 21.67
CA MET A 264 -16.37 2.03 22.56
C MET A 264 -15.73 1.85 23.94
N THR A 265 -14.80 2.72 24.32
CA THR A 265 -14.15 2.72 25.64
C THR A 265 -14.99 3.49 26.67
N PRO A 266 -14.98 3.10 27.97
CA PRO A 266 -15.74 3.78 29.02
C PRO A 266 -15.45 5.28 29.13
N ASP A 267 -14.18 5.67 28.99
CA ASP A 267 -13.72 7.04 29.19
C ASP A 267 -14.13 8.00 28.05
N SER A 268 -14.47 7.48 26.86
CA SER A 268 -14.76 8.31 25.68
C SER A 268 -16.14 8.98 25.71
N PHE A 269 -17.11 8.36 26.39
CA PHE A 269 -18.45 8.93 26.60
C PHE A 269 -18.50 9.86 27.83
N SER A 270 -17.49 9.74 28.70
CA SER A 270 -16.87 10.77 29.54
C SER A 270 -17.16 12.22 29.19
N ASP A 271 -16.83 12.47 27.94
CA ASP A 271 -16.25 13.73 27.57
C ASP A 271 -17.36 14.68 27.07
N GLY A 272 -18.61 14.21 26.96
CA GLY A 272 -19.71 14.95 26.32
C GLY A 272 -21.14 14.49 26.04
N GLY A 273 -21.54 13.32 26.55
CA GLY A 273 -22.92 12.86 26.52
C GLY A 273 -23.06 11.83 27.61
N GLN A 274 -23.83 12.14 28.65
CA GLN A 274 -24.29 11.12 29.59
C GLN A 274 -24.99 10.06 28.74
N HIS A 275 -24.41 8.87 28.58
CA HIS A 275 -25.06 7.57 28.40
C HIS A 275 -23.93 6.55 28.22
N ALA A 276 -23.84 5.63 29.17
CA ALA A 276 -22.88 4.54 29.13
C ALA A 276 -23.07 3.74 27.83
N THR A 277 -22.02 3.02 27.43
CA THR A 277 -21.91 2.00 26.37
C THR A 277 -22.99 0.90 26.37
N GLN A 278 -24.04 1.03 27.19
CA GLN A 278 -25.11 0.06 27.41
C GLN A 278 -26.45 0.46 26.76
N ASP A 279 -26.65 1.70 26.33
CA ASP A 279 -27.89 2.07 25.63
C ASP A 279 -27.73 2.00 24.10
N THR A 280 -28.27 0.92 23.54
CA THR A 280 -28.30 0.67 22.09
C THR A 280 -28.99 1.80 21.32
N SER A 281 -29.99 2.46 21.93
CA SER A 281 -30.74 3.54 21.26
C SER A 281 -29.89 4.81 21.09
N THR A 282 -29.15 5.20 22.13
CA THR A 282 -28.20 6.31 22.06
C THR A 282 -27.09 6.03 21.03
N LEU A 283 -26.54 4.82 21.02
CA LEU A 283 -25.52 4.44 20.04
C LEU A 283 -26.07 4.49 18.60
N ALA A 284 -27.28 3.97 18.38
CA ALA A 284 -27.95 4.04 17.08
C ALA A 284 -28.18 5.50 16.64
N SER A 285 -28.60 6.38 17.56
CA SER A 285 -28.77 7.81 17.26
C SER A 285 -27.46 8.50 16.91
N THR A 286 -26.36 8.12 17.57
CA THR A 286 -25.01 8.62 17.28
C THR A 286 -24.57 8.19 15.89
N ILE A 287 -24.75 6.90 15.56
CA ILE A 287 -24.45 6.35 14.23
C ILE A 287 -25.25 7.10 13.16
N GLN A 288 -26.57 7.27 13.36
CA GLN A 288 -27.41 8.01 12.43
C GLN A 288 -26.92 9.45 12.25
N SER A 289 -26.52 10.12 13.34
CA SER A 289 -26.00 11.49 13.26
C SER A 289 -24.71 11.61 12.45
N PHE A 290 -23.85 10.58 12.46
CA PHE A 290 -22.66 10.55 11.62
C PHE A 290 -23.03 10.43 10.13
N LEU A 291 -23.99 9.56 9.80
CA LEU A 291 -24.46 9.37 8.43
C LEU A 291 -25.12 10.66 7.89
N ASP A 292 -26.02 11.25 8.66
CA ASP A 292 -26.71 12.50 8.31
C ASP A 292 -25.74 13.67 8.14
N ALA A 293 -24.63 13.64 8.87
CA ALA A 293 -23.54 14.60 8.78
C ALA A 293 -22.59 14.38 7.59
N GLY A 294 -22.72 13.27 6.85
CA GLY A 294 -21.92 12.96 5.67
C GLY A 294 -20.72 12.04 5.90
N ALA A 295 -20.67 11.30 7.01
CA ALA A 295 -19.68 10.24 7.17
C ALA A 295 -19.95 9.11 6.16
N THR A 296 -18.92 8.72 5.42
CA THR A 296 -18.94 7.56 4.51
C THR A 296 -18.29 6.33 5.14
N MET A 297 -17.53 6.54 6.22
CA MET A 297 -16.90 5.48 7.00
C MET A 297 -17.12 5.70 8.50
N ILE A 298 -17.20 4.61 9.25
CA ILE A 298 -17.20 4.63 10.73
C ILE A 298 -16.07 3.73 11.21
N ASP A 299 -15.21 4.25 12.07
CA ASP A 299 -14.07 3.54 12.64
C ASP A 299 -14.34 3.21 14.11
N VAL A 300 -14.47 1.92 14.40
CA VAL A 300 -14.88 1.38 15.70
C VAL A 300 -13.65 0.96 16.49
N GLY A 301 -13.39 1.63 17.62
CA GLY A 301 -12.25 1.33 18.49
C GLY A 301 -12.68 0.81 19.86
N GLY A 302 -12.24 -0.40 20.23
CA GLY A 302 -12.50 -1.00 21.56
C GLY A 302 -11.39 -0.77 22.58
N GLN A 303 -10.19 -0.44 22.12
CA GLN A 303 -8.99 -0.18 22.91
C GLN A 303 -8.47 1.23 22.60
N SER A 304 -8.14 2.01 23.63
CA SER A 304 -7.51 3.31 23.45
C SER A 304 -6.04 3.15 23.04
N SER A 305 -5.65 3.80 21.96
CA SER A 305 -4.26 3.96 21.53
C SER A 305 -3.61 5.25 22.05
N ALA A 306 -4.30 5.99 22.93
CA ALA A 306 -3.77 7.21 23.52
C ALA A 306 -2.65 6.92 24.54
N PRO A 307 -1.64 7.82 24.66
CA PRO A 307 -0.53 7.60 25.58
C PRO A 307 -0.98 7.30 27.01
N LYS A 308 -0.32 6.32 27.65
CA LYS A 308 -0.54 5.93 29.06
C LYS A 308 -1.91 5.34 29.37
N THR A 309 -2.69 4.92 28.37
CA THR A 309 -3.94 4.19 28.62
C THR A 309 -3.63 2.71 28.89
N PRO A 310 -4.22 2.09 29.94
CA PRO A 310 -4.10 0.65 30.16
C PRO A 310 -4.63 -0.17 28.99
N GLU A 311 -4.00 -1.31 28.74
CA GLU A 311 -4.52 -2.29 27.79
C GLU A 311 -5.59 -3.16 28.45
N VAL A 312 -6.68 -3.43 27.72
CA VAL A 312 -7.70 -4.39 28.14
C VAL A 312 -7.42 -5.78 27.55
N PRO A 313 -7.98 -6.87 28.11
CA PRO A 313 -7.95 -8.18 27.49
C PRO A 313 -8.64 -8.18 26.12
N VAL A 314 -8.29 -9.15 25.26
CA VAL A 314 -8.86 -9.30 23.91
C VAL A 314 -10.39 -9.48 23.99
N GLU A 315 -10.85 -10.27 24.94
CA GLU A 315 -12.26 -10.57 25.17
C GLU A 315 -13.07 -9.31 25.50
N GLU A 316 -12.46 -8.37 26.23
CA GLU A 316 -13.08 -7.10 26.57
C GLU A 316 -13.17 -6.19 25.33
N GLU A 317 -12.10 -6.09 24.54
CA GLU A 317 -12.11 -5.34 23.28
C GLU A 317 -13.17 -5.90 22.31
N LEU A 318 -13.25 -7.22 22.16
CA LEU A 318 -14.27 -7.90 21.36
C LEU A 318 -15.68 -7.59 21.84
N SER A 319 -15.93 -7.64 23.16
CA SER A 319 -17.24 -7.35 23.74
C SER A 319 -17.73 -5.92 23.48
N ARG A 320 -16.79 -4.99 23.24
CA ARG A 320 -17.06 -3.59 22.91
C ARG A 320 -17.31 -3.39 21.42
N VAL A 321 -16.49 -4.01 20.58
CA VAL A 321 -16.45 -3.76 19.12
C VAL A 321 -17.54 -4.52 18.38
N LEU A 322 -17.75 -5.81 18.68
CA LEU A 322 -18.66 -6.65 17.90
C LEU A 322 -20.13 -6.17 17.94
N PRO A 323 -20.70 -5.78 19.10
CA PRO A 323 -22.06 -5.25 19.13
C PRO A 323 -22.21 -3.94 18.36
N ALA A 324 -21.19 -3.08 18.38
CA ALA A 324 -21.20 -1.83 17.64
C ALA A 324 -21.19 -2.07 16.12
N ILE A 325 -20.35 -2.99 15.63
CA ILE A 325 -20.33 -3.38 14.21
C ILE A 325 -21.70 -3.91 13.77
N ALA A 326 -22.28 -4.83 14.56
CA ALA A 326 -23.59 -5.40 14.26
C ALA A 326 -24.69 -4.32 14.21
N LEU A 327 -24.65 -3.36 15.14
CA LEU A 327 -25.59 -2.24 15.17
C LEU A 327 -25.41 -1.31 13.97
N ILE A 328 -24.18 -0.94 13.62
CA ILE A 328 -23.91 -0.10 12.44
C ILE A 328 -24.45 -0.78 11.18
N ARG A 329 -24.22 -2.09 11.02
CA ARG A 329 -24.79 -2.84 9.89
C ARG A 329 -26.31 -2.85 9.87
N SER A 330 -26.94 -2.97 11.03
CA SER A 330 -28.39 -2.91 11.18
C SER A 330 -28.97 -1.54 10.77
N VAL A 331 -28.33 -0.45 11.21
CA VAL A 331 -28.81 0.93 11.01
C VAL A 331 -28.47 1.46 9.61
N ALA A 332 -27.22 1.29 9.19
CA ALA A 332 -26.67 1.91 7.98
C ALA A 332 -26.63 0.97 6.76
N GLY A 333 -26.92 -0.33 6.95
CA GLY A 333 -26.80 -1.33 5.91
C GLY A 333 -25.38 -1.45 5.36
N LYS A 334 -25.28 -1.61 4.04
CA LYS A 334 -24.02 -1.84 3.32
C LYS A 334 -23.45 -0.59 2.65
N SER A 335 -24.10 0.56 2.78
CA SER A 335 -23.67 1.82 2.16
C SER A 335 -22.56 2.54 2.93
N VAL A 336 -22.38 2.21 4.21
CA VAL A 336 -21.27 2.74 5.02
C VAL A 336 -20.14 1.73 5.11
N VAL A 337 -18.91 2.20 5.00
CA VAL A 337 -17.72 1.37 5.25
C VAL A 337 -17.46 1.31 6.75
N ILE A 338 -17.28 0.10 7.30
CA ILE A 338 -16.93 -0.09 8.70
C ILE A 338 -15.45 -0.42 8.80
N SER A 339 -14.71 0.42 9.50
CA SER A 339 -13.32 0.18 9.89
C SER A 339 -13.27 -0.28 11.34
N VAL A 340 -12.35 -1.19 11.66
CA VAL A 340 -12.03 -1.57 13.05
C VAL A 340 -10.65 -1.05 13.42
N ASP A 341 -10.57 -0.20 14.45
CA ASP A 341 -9.32 0.33 15.00
C ASP A 341 -8.78 -0.67 16.03
N THR A 342 -7.87 -1.54 15.59
CA THR A 342 -7.25 -2.55 16.45
C THR A 342 -5.86 -2.93 15.96
N TYR A 343 -4.98 -3.19 16.92
CA TYR A 343 -3.65 -3.74 16.69
C TYR A 343 -3.56 -5.24 17.04
N ARG A 344 -4.71 -5.91 17.26
CA ARG A 344 -4.77 -7.34 17.62
C ARG A 344 -5.40 -8.19 16.51
N ALA A 345 -4.70 -9.24 16.11
CA ALA A 345 -5.10 -10.12 15.03
C ALA A 345 -6.47 -10.78 15.29
N ALA A 346 -6.68 -11.29 16.50
CA ALA A 346 -7.94 -11.95 16.87
C ALA A 346 -9.16 -11.00 16.83
N VAL A 347 -8.96 -9.72 17.18
CA VAL A 347 -10.02 -8.69 17.11
C VAL A 347 -10.31 -8.34 15.66
N ALA A 348 -9.26 -8.16 14.84
CA ALA A 348 -9.41 -7.90 13.41
C ALA A 348 -10.19 -9.02 12.68
N GLU A 349 -9.82 -10.29 12.91
CA GLU A 349 -10.51 -11.44 12.32
C GLU A 349 -11.99 -11.50 12.74
N ALA A 350 -12.27 -11.37 14.04
CA ALA A 350 -13.64 -11.39 14.55
C ALA A 350 -14.48 -10.21 14.01
N ALA A 351 -13.90 -9.01 13.92
CA ALA A 351 -14.57 -7.82 13.44
C ALA A 351 -14.93 -7.92 11.95
N ILE A 352 -14.00 -8.36 11.09
CA ILE A 352 -14.28 -8.57 9.66
C ILE A 352 -15.37 -9.64 9.49
N ASN A 353 -15.29 -10.75 10.23
CA ASN A 353 -16.33 -11.79 10.20
C ASN A 353 -17.70 -11.30 10.69
N ALA A 354 -17.74 -10.34 11.63
CA ALA A 354 -18.96 -9.69 12.10
C ALA A 354 -19.50 -8.63 11.12
N GLY A 355 -18.75 -8.31 10.07
CA GLY A 355 -19.16 -7.40 9.00
C GLY A 355 -18.39 -6.09 8.94
N ALA A 356 -17.25 -5.92 9.60
CA ALA A 356 -16.33 -4.84 9.24
C ALA A 356 -15.72 -5.06 7.84
N ASP A 357 -15.30 -3.98 7.18
CA ASP A 357 -14.72 -4.00 5.83
C ASP A 357 -13.21 -3.72 5.82
N VAL A 358 -12.74 -2.90 6.76
CA VAL A 358 -11.35 -2.40 6.80
C VAL A 358 -10.74 -2.67 8.18
N VAL A 359 -9.48 -3.10 8.20
CA VAL A 359 -8.68 -3.16 9.43
C VAL A 359 -7.78 -1.94 9.52
N ASN A 360 -7.96 -1.11 10.54
CA ASN A 360 -7.13 0.05 10.82
C ASN A 360 -6.16 -0.25 11.95
N ASP A 361 -4.89 -0.48 11.60
CA ASP A 361 -3.86 -0.85 12.57
C ASP A 361 -2.82 0.27 12.71
N VAL A 362 -2.89 0.94 13.86
CA VAL A 362 -1.95 1.98 14.27
C VAL A 362 -0.48 1.51 14.32
N SER A 363 -0.25 0.21 14.49
CA SER A 363 1.07 -0.40 14.55
C SER A 363 1.58 -0.88 13.19
N ALA A 364 0.73 -0.86 12.17
CA ALA A 364 0.99 -1.47 10.86
C ALA A 364 1.47 -2.93 10.97
N GLY A 365 0.95 -3.71 11.92
CA GLY A 365 1.30 -5.10 12.21
C GLY A 365 2.55 -5.30 13.07
N ALA A 366 3.00 -4.27 13.79
CA ALA A 366 4.20 -4.35 14.62
C ALA A 366 3.92 -4.76 16.08
N MET A 367 2.67 -4.61 16.55
CA MET A 367 2.29 -4.96 17.94
C MET A 367 1.77 -6.40 18.11
N ASP A 368 1.38 -7.05 17.02
CA ASP A 368 0.92 -8.45 17.02
C ASP A 368 1.54 -9.18 15.84
N ALA A 369 2.29 -10.25 16.14
CA ALA A 369 3.06 -11.01 15.15
C ALA A 369 2.18 -11.74 14.13
N ASP A 370 0.93 -12.03 14.46
CA ASP A 370 -0.01 -12.71 13.56
C ASP A 370 -0.85 -11.72 12.73
N MET A 371 -0.79 -10.42 13.02
CA MET A 371 -1.66 -9.41 12.40
C MET A 371 -1.54 -9.37 10.88
N LEU A 372 -0.33 -9.28 10.32
CA LEU A 372 -0.16 -9.18 8.87
C LEU A 372 -0.63 -10.44 8.14
N ARG A 373 -0.41 -11.63 8.73
CA ARG A 373 -0.89 -12.90 8.18
C ARG A 373 -2.42 -12.96 8.21
N THR A 374 -3.01 -12.50 9.31
CA THR A 374 -4.47 -12.43 9.47
C THR A 374 -5.08 -11.48 8.45
N MET A 375 -4.53 -10.27 8.30
CA MET A 375 -4.94 -9.31 7.27
C MET A 375 -4.85 -9.90 5.85
N ALA A 376 -3.76 -10.60 5.52
CA ALA A 376 -3.61 -11.26 4.22
C ALA A 376 -4.68 -12.34 3.99
N LYS A 377 -4.95 -13.17 5.00
CA LYS A 377 -5.99 -14.22 4.95
C LYS A 377 -7.39 -13.63 4.77
N LEU A 378 -7.69 -12.52 5.44
CA LEU A 378 -8.98 -11.85 5.37
C LEU A 378 -9.22 -11.22 3.99
N GLY A 379 -8.16 -10.82 3.28
CA GLY A 379 -8.26 -10.15 1.98
C GLY A 379 -8.95 -8.78 2.03
N SER A 380 -9.21 -8.26 3.23
CA SER A 380 -9.80 -6.95 3.47
C SER A 380 -8.78 -5.84 3.23
N THR A 381 -9.27 -4.62 3.04
CA THR A 381 -8.41 -3.44 2.94
C THR A 381 -7.87 -3.09 4.32
N VAL A 382 -6.62 -2.62 4.39
CA VAL A 382 -5.90 -2.35 5.63
C VAL A 382 -5.33 -0.93 5.64
N CYS A 383 -5.41 -0.26 6.79
CA CYS A 383 -4.68 0.98 7.03
C CYS A 383 -3.42 0.67 7.85
N LEU A 384 -2.26 1.01 7.29
CA LEU A 384 -0.95 0.86 7.90
C LEU A 384 -0.47 2.25 8.33
N MET A 385 -0.53 2.52 9.63
CA MET A 385 -0.07 3.80 10.17
C MET A 385 1.41 3.76 10.56
N HIS A 386 2.11 4.88 10.38
CA HIS A 386 3.45 5.06 10.91
C HIS A 386 3.41 5.35 12.43
N MET A 387 4.07 4.50 13.21
CA MET A 387 4.42 4.79 14.60
C MET A 387 5.74 4.14 14.99
N ARG A 388 6.30 4.55 16.14
CA ARG A 388 7.44 3.89 16.78
C ARG A 388 7.09 3.47 18.20
N GLY A 389 7.50 2.27 18.61
CA GLY A 389 7.28 1.74 19.95
C GLY A 389 5.83 1.34 20.19
N THR A 390 5.29 1.68 21.35
CA THR A 390 3.92 1.41 21.78
C THR A 390 3.27 2.68 22.33
N PRO A 391 1.93 2.74 22.54
CA PRO A 391 1.29 3.88 23.17
C PRO A 391 1.94 4.30 24.51
N ALA A 392 2.54 3.36 25.25
CA ALA A 392 3.21 3.64 26.51
C ALA A 392 4.54 4.40 26.35
N ASN A 393 5.31 4.17 25.28
CA ASN A 393 6.67 4.71 25.12
C ASN A 393 6.93 5.53 23.84
N MET A 394 5.97 5.60 22.90
CA MET A 394 6.17 6.21 21.59
C MET A 394 6.71 7.64 21.63
N ASN A 395 6.33 8.43 22.64
CA ASN A 395 6.78 9.81 22.79
C ASN A 395 8.29 9.93 23.06
N SER A 396 8.93 8.93 23.68
CA SER A 396 10.39 8.95 23.87
C SER A 396 11.16 8.54 22.61
N LEU A 397 10.46 8.11 21.55
CA LEU A 397 11.05 7.66 20.28
C LEU A 397 10.85 8.69 19.14
N ALA A 398 10.44 9.91 19.49
CA ALA A 398 10.16 11.01 18.57
C ALA A 398 11.41 11.76 18.09
N ASP A 399 12.53 11.04 17.90
CA ASP A 399 13.77 11.57 17.32
C ASP A 399 13.97 11.00 15.91
N TYR A 400 13.85 11.86 14.89
CA TYR A 400 13.98 11.50 13.48
C TYR A 400 15.32 11.97 12.87
N GLY A 401 16.31 12.19 13.74
CA GLY A 401 17.64 12.60 13.34
C GLY A 401 17.80 14.11 13.11
N PRO A 402 19.00 14.54 12.69
CA PRO A 402 19.41 15.95 12.75
C PRO A 402 18.84 16.81 11.61
N ASP A 403 18.27 16.20 10.56
CA ASP A 403 17.87 16.90 9.32
C ASP A 403 16.50 17.61 9.42
N GLY A 404 15.97 17.80 10.64
CA GLY A 404 14.70 18.48 10.90
C GLY A 404 13.53 17.87 10.13
N SER A 405 12.71 18.71 9.49
CA SER A 405 11.54 18.26 8.72
C SER A 405 11.90 17.29 7.60
N ARG A 406 13.04 17.47 6.92
CA ARG A 406 13.48 16.54 5.85
C ARG A 406 13.88 15.18 6.41
N GLY A 407 14.53 15.16 7.57
CA GLY A 407 14.84 13.93 8.29
C GLY A 407 13.57 13.18 8.71
N LEU A 408 12.57 13.91 9.20
CA LEU A 408 11.25 13.38 9.55
C LEU A 408 10.54 12.75 8.35
N ILE A 409 10.38 13.47 7.23
CA ILE A 409 9.68 12.95 6.05
C ILE A 409 10.39 11.71 5.49
N ARG A 410 11.72 11.75 5.35
CA ARG A 410 12.51 10.60 4.91
C ARG A 410 12.31 9.40 5.82
N ALA A 411 12.46 9.57 7.13
CA ALA A 411 12.36 8.47 8.08
C ALA A 411 10.96 7.86 8.11
N VAL A 412 9.90 8.69 8.08
CA VAL A 412 8.51 8.20 8.00
C VAL A 412 8.28 7.43 6.70
N ALA A 413 8.78 7.93 5.57
CA ALA A 413 8.65 7.26 4.29
C ALA A 413 9.38 5.90 4.25
N GLU A 414 10.63 5.86 4.70
CA GLU A 414 11.45 4.65 4.75
C GLU A 414 10.84 3.59 5.70
N GLU A 415 10.33 4.01 6.85
CA GLU A 415 9.70 3.10 7.82
C GLU A 415 8.35 2.59 7.31
N LEU A 416 7.53 3.42 6.65
CA LEU A 416 6.30 2.96 6.00
C LEU A 416 6.59 1.99 4.85
N LEU A 417 7.62 2.24 4.03
CA LEU A 417 8.03 1.31 2.98
C LEU A 417 8.43 -0.07 3.54
N GLN A 418 9.09 -0.11 4.70
CA GLN A 418 9.38 -1.37 5.38
C GLN A 418 8.11 -2.10 5.83
N ARG A 419 7.09 -1.36 6.30
CA ARG A 419 5.79 -1.96 6.65
C ARG A 419 5.02 -2.46 5.43
N VAL A 420 5.03 -1.71 4.33
CA VAL A 420 4.45 -2.14 3.04
C VAL A 420 5.13 -3.42 2.56
N ALA A 421 6.46 -3.48 2.57
CA ALA A 421 7.20 -4.68 2.17
C ALA A 421 6.88 -5.88 3.07
N ALA A 422 6.74 -5.68 4.38
CA ALA A 422 6.34 -6.74 5.31
C ALA A 422 4.90 -7.22 5.06
N ALA A 423 3.98 -6.29 4.75
CA ALA A 423 2.60 -6.59 4.39
C ALA A 423 2.52 -7.41 3.09
N GLU A 424 3.21 -6.97 2.04
CA GLU A 424 3.31 -7.69 0.77
C GLU A 424 3.89 -9.10 0.96
N ALA A 425 4.98 -9.22 1.73
CA ALA A 425 5.59 -10.51 2.05
C ALA A 425 4.67 -11.46 2.83
N ALA A 426 3.72 -10.91 3.63
CA ALA A 426 2.69 -11.69 4.31
C ALA A 426 1.53 -12.10 3.39
N GLY A 427 1.46 -11.56 2.16
CA GLY A 427 0.43 -11.85 1.17
C GLY A 427 -0.62 -10.75 0.99
N ILE A 428 -0.50 -9.61 1.69
CA ILE A 428 -1.41 -8.47 1.51
C ILE A 428 -1.15 -7.87 0.14
N ARG A 429 -2.20 -7.78 -0.69
CA ARG A 429 -2.09 -7.19 -2.03
C ARG A 429 -1.92 -5.68 -1.91
N ARG A 430 -1.06 -5.09 -2.73
CA ARG A 430 -0.76 -3.65 -2.66
C ARG A 430 -1.99 -2.76 -2.84
N TRP A 431 -2.94 -3.17 -3.68
CA TRP A 431 -4.22 -2.46 -3.87
C TRP A 431 -5.15 -2.52 -2.64
N ARG A 432 -4.83 -3.29 -1.60
CA ARG A 432 -5.54 -3.35 -0.32
C ARG A 432 -4.90 -2.49 0.77
N ILE A 433 -3.86 -1.70 0.46
CA ILE A 433 -3.13 -0.91 1.47
C ILE A 433 -3.52 0.57 1.40
N ILE A 434 -3.82 1.13 2.57
CA ILE A 434 -3.96 2.56 2.85
C ILE A 434 -2.84 2.94 3.84
N LEU A 435 -2.26 4.12 3.70
CA LEU A 435 -1.19 4.62 4.58
C LEU A 435 -1.67 5.76 5.47
N ASP A 436 -1.12 5.86 6.69
CA ASP A 436 -1.33 7.01 7.59
C ASP A 436 0.02 7.50 8.15
N PRO A 437 0.35 8.82 8.11
CA PRO A 437 1.60 9.36 8.65
C PRO A 437 1.70 9.31 10.20
N GLY A 438 0.60 9.00 10.89
CA GLY A 438 0.53 8.81 12.33
C GLY A 438 0.73 10.09 13.12
N LEU A 439 -0.12 11.10 12.89
CA LEU A 439 -0.09 12.35 13.65
C LEU A 439 -0.29 12.08 15.16
N GLY A 440 0.65 12.55 15.97
CA GLY A 440 0.68 12.36 17.42
C GLY A 440 1.24 11.01 17.88
N PHE A 441 1.67 10.13 16.96
CA PHE A 441 2.23 8.82 17.29
C PHE A 441 3.73 8.80 17.08
N ALA A 442 4.49 8.94 18.17
CA ALA A 442 5.93 9.21 18.13
C ALA A 442 6.29 10.49 17.37
N LYS A 443 5.41 11.51 17.33
CA LYS A 443 5.73 12.86 16.83
C LYS A 443 5.31 13.92 17.84
N LEU A 444 6.23 14.81 18.19
CA LEU A 444 6.02 15.86 19.17
C LEU A 444 6.02 17.25 18.55
N GLY A 445 5.17 18.12 19.09
CA GLY A 445 5.14 19.55 18.75
C GLY A 445 5.09 19.79 17.24
N MET A 446 6.12 20.47 16.72
CA MET A 446 6.20 20.91 15.33
C MET A 446 6.36 19.77 14.31
N GLN A 447 6.79 18.57 14.73
CA GLN A 447 6.87 17.41 13.83
C GLN A 447 5.50 17.05 13.23
N ASN A 448 4.41 17.23 13.98
CA ASN A 448 3.06 17.03 13.47
C ASN A 448 2.67 18.06 12.40
N ILE A 449 3.16 19.30 12.55
CA ILE A 449 2.92 20.38 11.60
C ILE A 449 3.75 20.17 10.34
N ASP A 450 4.99 19.70 10.48
CA ASP A 450 5.84 19.38 9.35
C ASP A 450 5.27 18.23 8.51
N LEU A 451 4.69 17.20 9.15
CA LEU A 451 3.98 16.14 8.42
C LEU A 451 2.78 16.67 7.61
N LEU A 452 1.99 17.59 8.18
CA LEU A 452 0.89 18.22 7.43
C LEU A 452 1.42 19.12 6.30
N ARG A 453 2.51 19.85 6.53
CA ARG A 453 3.09 20.79 5.58
C ARG A 453 3.69 20.10 4.35
N TYR A 454 4.29 18.93 4.54
CA TYR A 454 5.00 18.19 3.51
C TYR A 454 4.34 16.83 3.22
N LEU A 455 3.02 16.73 3.43
CA LEU A 455 2.26 15.50 3.16
C LEU A 455 2.29 15.13 1.68
N ASP A 456 2.25 16.12 0.78
CA ASP A 456 2.39 15.94 -0.66
C ASP A 456 3.76 15.34 -1.03
N GLU A 457 4.83 15.82 -0.41
CA GLU A 457 6.19 15.30 -0.60
C GLU A 457 6.32 13.86 -0.08
N LEU A 458 5.72 13.54 1.08
CA LEU A 458 5.66 12.18 1.62
C LEU A 458 4.88 11.24 0.69
N ARG A 459 3.73 11.68 0.17
CA ARG A 459 2.91 10.90 -0.79
C ARG A 459 3.64 10.67 -2.11
N ALA A 460 4.41 11.65 -2.55
CA ALA A 460 5.21 11.57 -3.77
C ALA A 460 6.51 10.77 -3.61
N TRP A 461 6.81 10.25 -2.41
CA TRP A 461 8.02 9.49 -2.15
C TRP A 461 8.09 8.20 -3.00
N PRO A 462 9.25 7.87 -3.60
CA PRO A 462 9.43 6.64 -4.39
C PRO A 462 8.96 5.37 -3.67
N GLY A 463 8.01 4.67 -4.28
CA GLY A 463 7.40 3.45 -3.73
C GLY A 463 6.17 3.66 -2.86
N LEU A 464 5.82 4.91 -2.52
CA LEU A 464 4.56 5.26 -1.85
C LEU A 464 3.53 5.90 -2.79
N GLN A 465 3.94 6.30 -3.98
CA GLN A 465 3.04 6.94 -4.94
C GLN A 465 1.89 5.99 -5.33
N GLY A 466 0.72 6.55 -5.54
CA GLY A 466 -0.49 5.80 -5.93
C GLY A 466 -1.20 5.09 -4.78
N LEU A 467 -0.58 4.93 -3.61
CA LEU A 467 -1.28 4.44 -2.43
C LEU A 467 -2.19 5.53 -1.85
N PRO A 468 -3.42 5.21 -1.41
CA PRO A 468 -4.31 6.15 -0.74
C PRO A 468 -3.83 6.47 0.69
N TRP A 469 -4.21 7.65 1.19
CA TRP A 469 -3.78 8.14 2.49
C TRP A 469 -4.93 8.50 3.42
N LEU A 470 -4.85 8.00 4.66
CA LEU A 470 -5.70 8.38 5.78
C LEU A 470 -4.94 9.37 6.68
N VAL A 471 -5.61 10.42 7.15
CA VAL A 471 -5.04 11.35 8.14
C VAL A 471 -5.99 11.57 9.31
N GLY A 472 -5.55 11.18 10.51
CA GLY A 472 -6.26 11.43 11.77
C GLY A 472 -5.64 12.56 12.60
N SER A 473 -6.06 13.80 12.40
CA SER A 473 -5.60 14.96 13.17
C SER A 473 -6.55 15.39 14.30
N SER A 474 -7.77 14.86 14.33
CA SER A 474 -8.86 15.39 15.16
C SER A 474 -8.56 15.41 16.66
N ARG A 475 -8.79 16.59 17.28
CA ARG A 475 -8.63 16.86 18.72
C ARG A 475 -7.23 16.57 19.30
N LYS A 476 -6.20 16.35 18.47
CA LYS A 476 -4.85 15.98 18.93
C LYS A 476 -4.20 17.07 19.80
N THR A 477 -3.34 16.66 20.74
CA THR A 477 -2.71 17.54 21.73
C THR A 477 -1.89 18.68 21.13
N PHE A 478 -1.24 18.48 19.97
CA PHE A 478 -0.46 19.53 19.32
C PHE A 478 -1.33 20.71 18.88
N ILE A 479 -2.60 20.46 18.49
CA ILE A 479 -3.56 21.51 18.12
C ILE A 479 -3.84 22.40 19.33
N GLY A 480 -4.13 21.80 20.48
CA GLY A 480 -4.40 22.56 21.71
C GLY A 480 -3.20 23.39 22.17
N LYS A 481 -1.98 22.84 22.05
CA LYS A 481 -0.75 23.57 22.39
C LYS A 481 -0.52 24.79 21.49
N ILE A 482 -0.81 24.69 20.20
CA ILE A 482 -0.58 25.78 19.24
C ILE A 482 -1.68 26.84 19.32
N THR A 483 -2.94 26.42 19.43
CA THR A 483 -4.11 27.32 19.46
C THR A 483 -4.39 27.90 20.83
N GLY A 484 -3.77 27.37 21.89
CA GLY A 484 -4.08 27.74 23.27
C GLY A 484 -5.39 27.13 23.79
N VAL A 485 -5.99 26.16 23.09
CA VAL A 485 -7.25 25.51 23.47
C VAL A 485 -6.97 24.19 24.22
N PRO A 486 -7.05 24.17 25.57
CA PRO A 486 -6.63 23.02 26.36
C PRO A 486 -7.61 21.85 26.26
N THR A 487 -8.91 22.11 26.16
CA THR A 487 -9.97 21.08 26.14
C THR A 487 -10.04 20.40 24.77
N PRO A 488 -9.85 19.08 24.65
CA PRO A 488 -9.86 18.39 23.35
C PRO A 488 -11.09 18.66 22.49
N LYS A 489 -12.28 18.70 23.09
CA LYS A 489 -13.55 18.93 22.39
C LYS A 489 -13.73 20.33 21.81
N GLU A 490 -13.04 21.32 22.37
CA GLU A 490 -13.13 22.70 21.92
C GLU A 490 -12.15 22.98 20.77
N ARG A 491 -11.29 22.02 20.39
CA ARG A 491 -10.27 22.15 19.34
C ARG A 491 -10.84 22.06 17.91
N ILE A 492 -12.11 22.35 17.71
CA ILE A 492 -12.81 22.18 16.42
C ILE A 492 -12.15 23.01 15.32
N TRP A 493 -11.90 24.31 15.56
CA TRP A 493 -11.32 25.20 14.56
C TRP A 493 -9.86 24.87 14.22
N GLY A 494 -9.08 24.46 15.22
CA GLY A 494 -7.74 23.94 14.98
C GLY A 494 -7.77 22.63 14.20
N THR A 495 -8.76 21.76 14.47
CA THR A 495 -8.98 20.53 13.69
C THR A 495 -9.36 20.87 12.26
N ALA A 496 -10.27 21.82 12.02
CA ALA A 496 -10.67 22.28 10.69
C ALA A 496 -9.44 22.69 9.86
N ALA A 497 -8.54 23.48 10.44
CA ALA A 497 -7.31 23.90 9.76
C ALA A 497 -6.42 22.69 9.37
N THR A 498 -6.27 21.71 10.27
CA THR A 498 -5.49 20.50 9.98
C THR A 498 -6.15 19.58 8.94
N VAL A 499 -7.49 19.49 8.93
CA VAL A 499 -8.26 18.70 7.96
C VAL A 499 -8.11 19.33 6.57
N ALA A 500 -8.29 20.65 6.46
CA ALA A 500 -8.08 21.36 5.20
C ALA A 500 -6.64 21.17 4.66
N ALA A 501 -5.63 21.26 5.54
CA ALA A 501 -4.24 20.99 5.18
C ALA A 501 -4.02 19.53 4.74
N ALA A 502 -4.66 18.56 5.39
CA ALA A 502 -4.58 17.16 4.99
C ALA A 502 -5.21 16.92 3.59
N VAL A 503 -6.37 17.53 3.31
CA VAL A 503 -7.01 17.47 1.98
C VAL A 503 -6.14 18.13 0.92
N GLN A 504 -5.54 19.29 1.21
CA GLN A 504 -4.58 19.94 0.33
C GLN A 504 -3.36 19.06 0.04
N GLY A 505 -2.80 18.43 1.08
CA GLY A 505 -1.72 17.44 0.94
C GLY A 505 -2.16 16.19 0.18
N GLY A 506 -3.47 16.02 -0.02
CA GLY A 506 -4.11 14.99 -0.83
C GLY A 506 -4.43 13.70 -0.10
N ALA A 507 -4.66 13.77 1.22
CA ALA A 507 -5.29 12.70 1.98
C ALA A 507 -6.63 12.30 1.35
N ASP A 508 -6.86 11.00 1.19
CA ASP A 508 -8.07 10.42 0.60
C ASP A 508 -9.16 10.17 1.66
N ILE A 509 -8.74 9.98 2.92
CA ILE A 509 -9.62 9.81 4.07
C ILE A 509 -9.17 10.76 5.19
N VAL A 510 -10.12 11.43 5.84
CA VAL A 510 -9.86 12.15 7.10
C VAL A 510 -10.64 11.51 8.24
N ARG A 511 -9.95 11.25 9.36
CA ARG A 511 -10.51 10.58 10.54
C ARG A 511 -10.83 11.59 11.64
N VAL A 512 -12.11 11.75 11.98
CA VAL A 512 -12.64 12.89 12.75
C VAL A 512 -13.68 12.53 13.81
N HIS A 513 -13.71 13.29 14.91
CA HIS A 513 -14.76 13.19 15.93
C HIS A 513 -15.98 14.07 15.59
N ASP A 514 -15.73 15.31 15.17
CA ASP A 514 -16.75 16.34 14.91
C ASP A 514 -17.20 16.27 13.44
N VAL A 515 -17.96 15.22 13.10
CA VAL A 515 -18.28 14.83 11.71
C VAL A 515 -18.98 15.95 10.95
N ARG A 516 -20.00 16.58 11.53
CA ARG A 516 -20.81 17.61 10.87
C ARG A 516 -19.97 18.79 10.41
N GLU A 517 -19.13 19.30 11.31
CA GLU A 517 -18.25 20.42 11.05
C GLU A 517 -17.17 20.03 10.05
N MET A 518 -16.52 18.88 10.24
CA MET A 518 -15.41 18.46 9.38
C MET A 518 -15.87 18.04 7.98
N ALA A 519 -17.08 17.52 7.81
CA ALA A 519 -17.66 17.26 6.50
C ALA A 519 -17.82 18.55 5.68
N GLN A 520 -18.24 19.65 6.31
CA GLN A 520 -18.31 20.95 5.63
C GLN A 520 -16.92 21.46 5.24
N VAL A 521 -15.93 21.31 6.12
CA VAL A 521 -14.53 21.65 5.83
C VAL A 521 -14.03 20.82 4.65
N VAL A 522 -14.31 19.52 4.62
CA VAL A 522 -13.94 18.62 3.53
C VAL A 522 -14.59 19.04 2.22
N ILE A 523 -15.90 19.30 2.20
CA ILE A 523 -16.61 19.76 0.99
C ILE A 523 -15.97 21.02 0.42
N MET A 524 -15.68 22.00 1.28
CA MET A 524 -15.04 23.25 0.85
C MET A 524 -13.59 23.00 0.39
N SER A 525 -12.85 22.14 1.10
CA SER A 525 -11.47 21.81 0.75
C SER A 525 -11.39 21.09 -0.60
N ASP A 526 -12.28 20.12 -0.84
CA ASP A 526 -12.40 19.43 -2.13
C ASP A 526 -12.70 20.43 -3.25
N ALA A 527 -13.63 21.37 -3.03
CA ALA A 527 -13.92 22.41 -4.03
C ALA A 527 -12.73 23.32 -4.36
N ILE A 528 -11.75 23.46 -3.45
CA ILE A 528 -10.53 24.25 -3.68
C ILE A 528 -9.47 23.43 -4.42
N TRP A 529 -9.26 22.16 -4.04
CA TRP A 529 -8.08 21.39 -4.46
C TRP A 529 -8.35 20.19 -5.37
N ARG A 530 -9.62 19.78 -5.56
CA ARG A 530 -10.00 18.59 -6.34
C ARG A 530 -10.90 18.98 -7.52
N TYR A 531 -10.29 19.50 -8.59
CA TYR A 531 -10.96 20.04 -9.78
C TYR A 531 -10.46 19.43 -11.09
#